data_AF-A0A8S2X241-F1
#
_entry.id   AF-A0A8S2X241-F1
#
_cell.length_a   1.000
_cell.length_b   1.000
_cell.length_c   1.000
_cell.angle_alpha   90.00
_cell.angle_beta   90.00
_cell.angle_gamma   90.00
#
_symmetry.space_group_name_H-M   'P 1'
#
loop_
_entity.id
_entity.type
_entity.pdbx_description
1 polymer ?
#
loop_
_entity_poly.entity_id
_entity_poly.type
_entity_poly.pdbx_seq_one_letter_code
_entity_poly.pdbx_strand_id
1 'polypeptide(L)' 'EILPEDVEQEFWRILSLPEASVKVEYGADLQTGDLGSGFPTIRTKDLNENDKVNKK' A
#
# COMPACT_ATOMS: atom_id res chain seq x y z
N GLU A 1 -2.18 20.94 10.35
CA GLU A 1 -2.37 19.75 9.50
C GLU A 1 -1.45 19.89 8.31
N ILE A 2 -0.91 18.79 7.78
CA ILE A 2 -0.17 18.83 6.52
C ILE A 2 -1.21 18.72 5.41
N LEU A 3 -1.26 19.70 4.52
CA LEU A 3 -2.19 19.67 3.40
C LEU A 3 -1.64 18.77 2.28
N PRO A 4 -2.49 18.14 1.47
CA PRO A 4 -2.04 17.37 0.31
C PRO A 4 -1.10 18.16 -0.61
N GLU A 5 -1.33 19.47 -0.74
CA GLU A 5 -0.52 20.38 -1.55
C GLU A 5 0.90 20.53 -1.00
N ASP A 6 1.08 20.50 0.33
CA ASP A 6 2.40 20.56 0.96
C ASP A 6 3.21 19.29 0.65
N VAL A 7 2.55 18.12 0.65
CA VAL A 7 3.18 16.82 0.35
C VAL A 7 3.60 16.74 -1.12
N GLU A 8 2.74 17.18 -2.03
CA GLU A 8 3.05 17.19 -3.46
C GLU A 8 4.23 18.11 -3.78
N GLN A 9 4.24 19.33 -3.21
CA GLN A 9 5.35 20.26 -3.40
C GLN A 9 6.68 19.66 -2.93
N GLU A 10 6.68 19.02 -1.75
CA GLU A 10 7.87 18.46 -1.16
C GLU A 10 8.38 17.22 -1.93
N PHE A 11 7.47 16.39 -2.44
CA PHE A 11 7.82 15.26 -3.30
C PHE A 11 8.61 15.73 -4.53
N TRP A 12 8.12 16.75 -5.23
CA TRP A 12 8.82 17.31 -6.40
C TRP A 12 10.12 18.02 -6.02
N ARG A 13 10.15 18.71 -4.87
CA ARG A 13 11.37 19.33 -4.33
C ARG A 13 12.47 18.28 -4.12
N ILE A 14 12.15 17.15 -3.49
CA ILE A 14 13.10 16.05 -3.26
C ILE A 14 13.61 15.49 -4.59
N LEU A 15 12.73 15.25 -5.56
CA LEU A 15 13.13 14.71 -6.86
C LEU A 15 14.03 15.64 -7.68
N SER A 16 13.90 16.95 -7.48
CA SER A 16 14.67 17.97 -8.22
C SER A 16 16.03 18.29 -7.59
N LEU A 17 16.33 17.77 -6.38
CA LEU A 17 17.54 18.08 -5.63
C LEU A 17 18.52 16.89 -5.62
N PRO A 18 19.67 16.99 -6.30
CA PRO A 18 20.65 15.90 -6.36
C PRO A 18 21.23 15.48 -4.99
N GLU A 19 21.31 16.43 -4.05
CA GLU A 19 21.88 16.23 -2.71
C GLU A 19 20.88 15.63 -1.71
N ALA A 20 19.58 15.64 -2.04
CA ALA A 20 18.56 15.08 -1.17
C ALA A 20 18.55 13.55 -1.32
N SER A 21 18.82 12.82 -0.23
CA SER A 21 18.70 11.37 -0.20
C SER A 21 17.56 10.95 0.74
N VAL A 22 16.45 10.54 0.15
CA VAL A 22 15.28 10.01 0.85
C VAL A 22 15.02 8.61 0.32
N LYS A 23 14.79 7.66 1.23
CA LYS A 23 14.43 6.28 0.89
C LYS A 23 13.05 5.98 1.47
N VAL A 24 12.23 5.31 0.68
CA VAL A 24 10.88 4.87 1.06
C VAL A 24 10.69 3.42 0.70
N GLU A 25 9.85 2.73 1.45
CA GLU A 25 9.46 1.34 1.18
C GLU A 25 8.00 1.32 0.70
N TYR A 26 7.72 0.52 -0.32
CA TYR A 26 6.37 0.31 -0.82
C TYR A 26 6.18 -1.14 -1.27
N GLY A 27 4.96 -1.64 -1.13
CA GLY A 27 4.55 -2.94 -1.65
C GLY A 27 3.89 -2.77 -3.01
N ALA A 28 4.46 -3.34 -4.06
CA ALA A 28 3.87 -3.41 -5.40
C ALA A 28 3.84 -4.86 -5.90
N ASP A 29 3.14 -5.08 -7.02
CA ASP A 29 3.06 -6.38 -7.71
C ASP A 29 2.59 -7.55 -6.81
N LEU A 30 1.63 -7.27 -5.92
CA LEU A 30 1.03 -8.26 -5.03
C LEU A 30 0.02 -9.13 -5.77
N GLN A 31 0.27 -10.44 -5.83
CA GLN A 31 -0.62 -11.39 -6.47
C GLN A 31 -1.78 -11.77 -5.55
N THR A 32 -3.00 -11.41 -5.97
CA THR A 32 -4.24 -11.73 -5.21
C THR A 32 -4.57 -13.22 -5.16
N GLY A 33 -3.96 -14.02 -6.05
CA GLY A 33 -4.07 -15.49 -6.01
C GLY A 33 -3.44 -16.09 -4.75
N ASP A 34 -2.31 -15.53 -4.29
CA ASP A 34 -1.55 -16.04 -3.16
C ASP A 34 -1.87 -15.28 -1.87
N LEU A 35 -2.00 -13.95 -1.96
CA LEU A 35 -2.25 -13.07 -0.80
C LEU A 35 -3.74 -12.86 -0.51
N GLY A 36 -4.62 -13.30 -1.41
CA GLY A 36 -6.04 -13.01 -1.36
C GLY A 36 -6.39 -11.63 -1.92
N SER A 37 -7.67 -11.43 -2.22
CA SER A 37 -8.20 -10.15 -2.69
C SER A 37 -8.69 -9.28 -1.54
N GLY A 38 -8.52 -7.95 -1.66
CA GLY A 38 -9.13 -6.97 -0.77
C GLY A 38 -10.66 -6.84 -0.95
N PHE A 39 -11.21 -7.38 -2.04
CA PHE A 39 -12.65 -7.41 -2.28
C PHE A 39 -13.26 -8.77 -1.89
N PRO A 40 -14.54 -8.83 -1.49
CA PRO A 40 -15.25 -10.09 -1.28
C PRO A 40 -15.24 -10.94 -2.55
N THR A 41 -14.78 -12.19 -2.44
CA THR A 41 -14.84 -13.20 -3.49
C THR A 41 -15.87 -14.27 -3.14
N ILE A 42 -16.25 -15.10 -4.12
CA ILE A 42 -17.12 -16.26 -3.90
C ILE A 42 -16.54 -17.19 -2.82
N ARG A 43 -15.21 -17.29 -2.72
CA ARG A 43 -14.49 -18.11 -1.73
C ARG A 43 -14.46 -17.50 -0.33
N THR A 44 -14.87 -16.25 -0.16
CA THR A 44 -14.78 -15.50 1.10
C THR A 44 -16.12 -14.92 1.57
N LYS A 45 -17.25 -15.42 1.04
CA LYS A 45 -18.59 -14.90 1.34
C LYS A 45 -19.02 -15.00 2.81
N ASP A 46 -18.49 -15.99 3.54
CA ASP A 46 -18.92 -16.29 4.92
C ASP A 46 -17.79 -16.16 5.95
N LEU A 47 -16.71 -15.41 5.65
CA LEU A 47 -15.57 -15.27 6.57
C LEU A 47 -15.81 -14.10 7.55
N ASN A 48 -15.92 -14.41 8.84
CA ASN A 48 -15.94 -13.44 9.94
C ASN A 48 -14.54 -13.22 10.55
N GLU A 49 -14.45 -12.19 11.41
CA GLU A 49 -13.32 -11.25 11.51
C GLU A 49 -11.93 -11.81 11.89
N ASN A 50 -11.80 -13.04 12.36
CA ASN A 50 -10.50 -13.62 12.76
C ASN A 50 -10.00 -14.76 11.84
N ASP A 51 -10.78 -15.19 10.84
CA ASP A 51 -10.54 -16.45 10.10
C ASP A 51 -9.71 -16.32 8.81
N LYS A 52 -9.20 -15.13 8.48
CA LYS A 52 -8.32 -14.92 7.30
C LYS A 52 -6.82 -14.99 7.62
N VAL A 53 -6.43 -15.09 8.90
CA VAL A 53 -5.07 -14.78 9.39
C VAL A 53 -3.97 -15.73 8.92
N ASN A 54 -4.24 -16.98 8.51
CA ASN A 54 -3.17 -17.96 8.22
C ASN A 54 -3.59 -19.09 7.25
N LYS A 55 -4.05 -18.80 6.02
CA LYS A 55 -4.05 -19.88 5.01
C LYS A 55 -2.67 -19.93 4.35
N LYS A 56 -1.80 -20.71 5.02
CA LYS A 56 -0.49 -21.22 4.59
C LYS A 56 -0.33 -21.38 3.08
#